data_AF-A0A256Z2Y7-F1
#
_entry.id   AF-A0A256Z2Y7-F1
#
_cell.length_a   1.000
_cell.length_b   1.000
_cell.length_c   1.000
_cell.angle_alpha   90.00
_cell.angle_beta   90.00
_cell.angle_gamma   90.00
#
_symmetry.space_group_name_H-M   'P 1'
#
loop_
_entity.id
_entity.type
_entity.pdbx_description
1 polymer ?
#
loop_
_entity_poly.entity_id
_entity_poly.type
_entity_poly.pdbx_seq_one_letter_code
_entity_poly.pdbx_strand_id
1 'polypeptide(L)'
;MIFIKSKPYDIVRKAKENLKSGALNLLIAKNMIEKVRREKVDKVLIQTAIVGMPVPSRAIADMYIRAGLGYISKALKLVLKLETICERKLQPYTLLIHDKLRDVISILRSISISDEFTSEDIDGVVAKIENAIMKLEEVEGIISSYSSSL
;
A
#
# COMPACT_ATOMS: atom_id res chain seq x y z
N MET A 1 -24.46 -7.35 24.42
CA MET A 1 -23.58 -6.18 24.17
C MET A 1 -22.39 -6.64 23.33
N ILE A 2 -22.52 -6.71 21.99
CA ILE A 2 -21.53 -7.37 21.10
C ILE A 2 -21.40 -6.58 19.78
N PHE A 3 -20.89 -5.35 19.78
CA PHE A 3 -20.72 -4.59 18.52
C PHE A 3 -19.47 -3.70 18.45
N ILE A 4 -18.57 -3.75 19.45
CA ILE A 4 -17.39 -2.86 19.46
C ILE A 4 -16.17 -3.51 18.80
N LYS A 5 -16.17 -4.85 18.57
CA LYS A 5 -15.04 -5.60 18.00
C LYS A 5 -14.77 -5.36 16.50
N SER A 6 -15.75 -4.96 15.68
CA SER A 6 -15.57 -5.00 14.22
C SER A 6 -14.84 -3.79 13.64
N LYS A 7 -15.22 -2.57 14.02
CA LYS A 7 -14.91 -1.38 13.19
C LYS A 7 -13.41 -0.99 13.13
N PRO A 8 -12.65 -0.90 14.23
CA PRO A 8 -11.22 -0.58 14.17
C PRO A 8 -10.39 -1.69 13.52
N TYR A 9 -10.67 -2.94 13.89
CA TYR A 9 -10.03 -4.13 13.34
C TYR A 9 -10.25 -4.23 11.82
N ASP A 10 -11.50 -4.07 11.36
CA ASP A 10 -11.83 -4.07 9.94
C ASP A 10 -11.14 -2.94 9.17
N ILE A 11 -10.96 -1.77 9.79
CA ILE A 11 -10.23 -0.67 9.16
C ILE A 11 -8.75 -1.05 8.98
N VAL A 12 -8.10 -1.61 10.00
CA VAL A 12 -6.71 -2.07 9.92
C VAL A 12 -6.56 -3.16 8.86
N ARG A 13 -7.42 -4.18 8.89
CA ARG A 13 -7.42 -5.27 7.91
C ARG A 13 -7.54 -4.76 6.48
N LYS A 14 -8.53 -3.89 6.21
CA LYS A 14 -8.72 -3.29 4.88
C LYS A 14 -7.56 -2.40 4.47
N ALA A 15 -6.93 -1.67 5.40
CA ALA A 15 -5.74 -0.87 5.10
C ALA A 15 -4.60 -1.77 4.64
N LYS A 16 -4.32 -2.87 5.36
CA LYS A 16 -3.30 -3.86 4.98
C LYS A 16 -3.61 -4.53 3.63
N GLU A 17 -4.86 -4.88 3.36
CA GLU A 17 -5.27 -5.43 2.06
C GLU A 17 -4.98 -4.45 0.91
N ASN A 18 -5.34 -3.18 1.06
CA ASN A 18 -5.00 -2.16 0.07
C ASN A 18 -3.47 -2.04 -0.10
N LEU A 19 -2.70 -2.02 0.99
CA LEU A 19 -1.24 -1.96 0.90
C LEU A 19 -0.64 -3.17 0.17
N LYS A 20 -1.13 -4.39 0.44
CA LYS A 20 -0.73 -5.61 -0.28
C LYS A 20 -1.07 -5.54 -1.77
N SER A 21 -2.28 -5.08 -2.12
CA SER A 21 -2.66 -4.84 -3.52
C SER A 21 -1.77 -3.78 -4.17
N GLY A 22 -1.42 -2.73 -3.44
CA GLY A 22 -0.49 -1.69 -3.89
C GLY A 22 0.89 -2.27 -4.24
N ALA A 23 1.49 -3.02 -3.31
CA ALA A 23 2.77 -3.67 -3.51
C ALA A 23 2.74 -4.65 -4.71
N LEU A 24 1.68 -5.45 -4.85
CA LEU A 24 1.56 -6.38 -5.98
C LEU A 24 1.56 -5.66 -7.34
N ASN A 25 0.81 -4.56 -7.46
CA ASN A 25 0.78 -3.77 -8.70
C ASN A 25 2.17 -3.19 -9.01
N LEU A 26 2.87 -2.67 -8.00
CA LEU A 26 4.23 -2.17 -8.15
C LEU A 26 5.22 -3.26 -8.60
N LEU A 27 5.14 -4.45 -8.02
CA LEU A 27 5.98 -5.59 -8.41
C LEU A 27 5.69 -6.07 -9.85
N ILE A 28 4.43 -6.00 -10.30
CA ILE A 28 4.09 -6.26 -11.70
C ILE A 28 4.78 -5.22 -12.60
N ALA A 29 4.67 -3.93 -12.28
CA ALA A 29 5.33 -2.87 -13.04
C ALA A 29 6.85 -3.07 -13.12
N LYS A 30 7.51 -3.38 -11.99
CA LYS A 30 8.94 -3.71 -11.93
C LYS A 30 9.29 -4.86 -12.86
N ASN A 31 8.56 -5.97 -12.76
CA ASN A 31 8.80 -7.16 -13.59
C ASN A 31 8.71 -6.84 -15.09
N MET A 32 7.77 -5.97 -15.50
CA MET A 32 7.66 -5.54 -16.90
C MET A 32 8.90 -4.79 -17.37
N ILE A 33 9.36 -3.80 -16.59
CA ILE A 33 10.56 -3.01 -16.92
C ILE A 33 11.80 -3.92 -16.98
N GLU A 34 12.00 -4.74 -15.95
CA GLU A 34 13.18 -5.60 -15.86
C GLU A 34 13.20 -6.67 -16.95
N LYS A 35 12.04 -7.14 -17.39
CA LYS A 35 11.94 -8.07 -18.51
C LYS A 35 12.43 -7.43 -19.80
N VAL A 36 11.96 -6.22 -20.12
CA VAL A 36 12.44 -5.48 -21.30
C VAL A 36 13.94 -5.22 -21.21
N ARG A 37 14.43 -4.82 -20.02
CA ARG A 37 15.88 -4.59 -19.79
C ARG A 37 16.71 -5.85 -20.02
N ARG A 38 16.28 -6.99 -19.50
CA ARG A 38 16.99 -8.27 -19.61
C ARG A 38 16.98 -8.82 -21.04
N GLU A 39 15.82 -8.77 -21.69
CA GLU A 39 15.64 -9.30 -23.05
C GLU A 39 16.16 -8.34 -24.13
N LYS A 40 16.43 -7.07 -23.79
CA LYS A 40 16.79 -5.97 -24.70
C LYS A 40 15.77 -5.75 -25.83
N VAL A 41 14.57 -6.29 -25.68
CA VAL A 41 13.49 -6.29 -26.66
C VAL A 41 12.15 -6.13 -25.93
N ASP A 42 11.33 -5.19 -26.39
CA ASP A 42 9.96 -5.03 -25.90
C ASP A 42 9.00 -5.92 -26.71
N LYS A 43 8.82 -7.16 -26.26
CA LYS A 43 7.92 -8.12 -26.92
C LYS A 43 6.46 -7.65 -26.94
N VAL A 44 6.02 -6.93 -25.91
CA VAL A 44 4.64 -6.42 -25.85
C VAL A 44 4.45 -5.37 -26.93
N LEU A 45 5.40 -4.45 -27.08
CA LEU A 45 5.37 -3.48 -28.17
C LEU A 45 5.31 -4.16 -29.54
N ILE A 46 6.13 -5.18 -29.78
CA ILE A 46 6.14 -5.92 -31.05
C ILE A 46 4.79 -6.59 -31.29
N GLN A 47 4.27 -7.33 -30.31
CA GLN A 47 3.00 -8.06 -30.43
C GLN A 47 1.82 -7.12 -30.65
N THR A 48 1.78 -6.02 -29.92
CA THR A 48 0.69 -5.04 -30.00
C THR A 48 0.77 -4.21 -31.28
N ALA A 49 1.98 -3.97 -31.82
CA ALA A 49 2.16 -3.36 -33.13
C ALA A 49 1.64 -4.25 -34.27
N ILE A 50 1.80 -5.59 -34.19
CA ILE A 50 1.27 -6.53 -35.19
C ILE A 50 -0.25 -6.43 -35.32
N VAL A 51 -0.96 -6.17 -34.21
CA VAL A 51 -2.42 -5.99 -34.21
C VAL A 51 -2.86 -4.54 -34.42
N GLY A 52 -1.93 -3.64 -34.81
CA GLY A 52 -2.23 -2.25 -35.15
C GLY A 52 -2.35 -1.28 -33.97
N MET A 53 -1.94 -1.67 -32.76
CA MET A 53 -2.02 -0.85 -31.55
C MET A 53 -0.70 -0.91 -30.78
N PRO A 54 0.39 -0.25 -31.21
CA PRO A 54 1.67 -0.35 -30.53
C PRO A 54 1.60 0.23 -29.10
N VAL A 55 1.71 -0.63 -28.09
CA VAL A 55 1.69 -0.27 -26.67
C VAL A 55 3.02 -0.68 -26.04
N PRO A 56 3.86 0.28 -25.59
CA PRO A 56 5.09 -0.03 -24.88
C PRO A 56 4.82 -0.70 -23.53
N SER A 57 5.66 -1.68 -23.15
CA SER A 57 5.62 -2.28 -21.81
C SER A 57 5.73 -1.23 -20.70
N ARG A 58 6.49 -0.15 -20.94
CA ARG A 58 6.63 0.99 -20.02
C ARG A 58 5.30 1.70 -19.76
N ALA A 59 4.45 1.86 -20.77
CA ALA A 59 3.15 2.48 -20.62
C ALA A 59 2.22 1.63 -19.73
N ILE A 60 2.26 0.30 -19.90
CA ILE A 60 1.50 -0.62 -19.06
C ILE A 60 2.07 -0.62 -17.63
N ALA A 61 3.39 -0.58 -17.45
CA ALA A 61 4.03 -0.46 -16.15
C ALA A 61 3.59 0.82 -15.42
N ASP A 62 3.48 1.95 -16.11
CA ASP A 62 2.96 3.21 -15.56
C ASP A 62 1.50 3.05 -15.08
N MET A 63 0.65 2.35 -15.83
CA MET A 63 -0.72 2.06 -15.39
C MET A 63 -0.76 1.27 -14.08
N TYR A 64 0.08 0.24 -13.95
CA TYR A 64 0.21 -0.54 -12.73
C TYR A 64 0.72 0.31 -11.55
N ILE A 65 1.68 1.21 -11.78
CA ILE A 65 2.15 2.14 -10.75
C ILE A 65 1.04 3.06 -10.28
N ARG A 66 0.32 3.70 -11.21
CA ARG A 66 -0.84 4.56 -10.87
C ARG A 66 -1.89 3.79 -10.08
N ALA A 67 -2.19 2.56 -10.48
CA ALA A 67 -3.09 1.69 -9.73
C ALA A 67 -2.57 1.41 -8.31
N GLY A 68 -1.28 1.06 -8.18
CA GLY A 68 -0.61 0.81 -6.90
C GLY A 68 -0.66 2.01 -5.96
N LEU A 69 -0.34 3.21 -6.45
CA LEU A 69 -0.46 4.48 -5.71
C LEU A 69 -1.92 4.76 -5.30
N GLY A 70 -2.89 4.42 -6.16
CA GLY A 70 -4.30 4.51 -5.84
C GLY A 70 -4.70 3.65 -4.64
N TYR A 71 -4.17 2.43 -4.53
CA TYR A 71 -4.38 1.58 -3.35
C TYR A 71 -3.70 2.14 -2.09
N ILE A 72 -2.47 2.65 -2.21
CA ILE A 72 -1.78 3.34 -1.10
C ILE A 72 -2.60 4.52 -0.57
N SER A 73 -3.16 5.34 -1.48
CA SER A 73 -4.03 6.46 -1.11
C SER A 73 -5.29 6.00 -0.36
N LYS A 74 -5.91 4.89 -0.79
CA LYS A 74 -7.05 4.28 -0.08
C LYS A 74 -6.66 3.81 1.31
N ALA A 75 -5.49 3.17 1.46
CA ALA A 75 -4.97 2.76 2.76
C ALA A 75 -4.75 3.97 3.67
N LEU A 76 -4.13 5.04 3.19
CA LEU A 76 -3.93 6.28 3.95
C LEU A 76 -5.26 6.86 4.46
N LYS A 77 -6.30 6.92 3.62
CA LYS A 77 -7.65 7.37 4.04
C LYS A 77 -8.23 6.52 5.16
N LEU A 78 -8.01 5.20 5.12
CA LEU A 78 -8.46 4.28 6.16
C LEU A 78 -7.69 4.50 7.48
N VAL A 79 -6.37 4.67 7.41
CA VAL A 79 -5.52 4.92 8.57
C VAL A 79 -5.87 6.25 9.23
N LEU A 80 -6.08 7.32 8.47
CA LEU A 80 -6.55 8.61 9.00
C LEU A 80 -7.92 8.50 9.67
N LYS A 81 -8.83 7.70 9.09
CA LYS A 81 -10.13 7.42 9.71
C LYS A 81 -9.99 6.68 11.04
N LEU A 82 -9.03 5.75 11.14
CA LEU A 82 -8.75 5.05 12.38
C LEU A 82 -8.19 5.99 13.45
N GLU A 83 -7.24 6.85 13.08
CA GLU A 83 -6.68 7.88 13.96
C GLU A 83 -7.79 8.75 14.55
N THR A 84 -8.71 9.28 13.73
CA THR A 84 -9.86 10.07 14.21
C THR A 84 -10.76 9.29 15.17
N ILE A 85 -10.92 7.97 14.99
CA ILE A 85 -11.71 7.13 15.91
C ILE A 85 -10.98 6.98 17.25
N CYS A 86 -9.67 6.77 17.22
CA CYS A 86 -8.82 6.64 18.39
C CYS A 86 -8.73 7.95 19.18
N GLU A 87 -8.73 9.11 18.53
CA GLU A 87 -8.75 10.43 19.20
C GLU A 87 -10.02 10.65 20.03
N ARG A 88 -11.17 10.21 19.50
CA ARG A 88 -12.48 10.38 20.16
C ARG A 88 -12.68 9.46 21.37
N LYS A 89 -11.95 8.34 21.42
CA LYS A 89 -12.02 7.36 22.51
C LYS A 89 -10.75 7.48 23.34
N LEU A 90 -10.70 8.45 24.25
CA LEU A 90 -9.60 8.65 25.21
C LEU A 90 -9.48 7.44 26.16
N GLN A 91 -8.83 6.37 25.72
CA GLN A 91 -8.51 5.20 26.53
C GLN A 91 -6.99 5.00 26.50
N PRO A 92 -6.35 4.49 27.58
CA PRO A 92 -4.88 4.40 27.64
C PRO A 92 -4.23 3.67 26.46
N TYR A 93 -4.92 2.67 25.90
CA TYR A 93 -4.43 1.93 24.73
C TYR A 93 -4.48 2.70 23.41
N THR A 94 -5.31 3.75 23.32
CA THR A 94 -5.37 4.57 22.11
C THR A 94 -4.13 5.43 21.95
N LEU A 95 -3.39 5.74 23.02
CA LEU A 95 -2.08 6.39 22.95
C LEU A 95 -1.05 5.52 22.22
N LEU A 96 -0.97 4.23 22.56
CA LEU A 96 -0.06 3.27 21.92
C LEU A 96 -0.39 3.07 20.43
N ILE A 97 -1.67 3.13 20.08
CA ILE A 97 -2.13 3.05 18.70
C ILE A 97 -1.78 4.35 17.96
N HIS A 98 -1.96 5.51 18.58
CA HIS A 98 -1.71 6.82 17.95
C HIS A 98 -0.28 6.99 17.44
N ASP A 99 0.72 6.67 18.26
CA ASP A 99 2.11 6.80 17.85
C ASP A 99 2.42 5.94 16.62
N LYS A 100 1.92 4.70 16.60
CA LYS A 100 2.09 3.80 15.46
C LYS A 100 1.33 4.26 14.22
N LEU A 101 0.12 4.81 14.38
CA LEU A 101 -0.65 5.34 13.24
C LEU A 101 0.02 6.57 12.63
N ARG A 102 0.60 7.45 13.44
CA ARG A 102 1.35 8.61 12.95
C ARG A 102 2.55 8.21 12.10
N ASP A 103 3.28 7.18 12.54
CA ASP A 103 4.37 6.60 11.75
C ASP A 103 3.86 6.08 10.40
N VAL A 104 2.78 5.29 10.41
CA VAL A 104 2.17 4.77 9.18
C VAL A 104 1.75 5.92 8.26
N ILE A 105 1.09 6.95 8.80
CA ILE A 105 0.66 8.13 8.02
C ILE A 105 1.86 8.83 7.41
N SER A 106 2.93 9.05 8.17
CA SER A 106 4.17 9.68 7.70
C SER A 106 4.79 8.87 6.55
N ILE A 107 4.92 7.55 6.73
CA ILE A 107 5.45 6.65 5.70
C ILE A 107 4.60 6.75 4.43
N LEU A 108 3.28 6.58 4.53
CA LEU A 108 2.39 6.58 3.37
C LEU A 108 2.34 7.93 2.66
N ARG A 109 2.45 9.05 3.39
CA ARG A 109 2.55 10.40 2.78
C ARG A 109 3.89 10.64 2.09
N SER A 110 4.96 9.98 2.53
CA SER A 110 6.29 10.07 1.91
C SER A 110 6.41 9.26 0.62
N ILE A 111 5.41 8.44 0.27
CA ILE A 111 5.41 7.65 -0.95
C ILE A 111 5.05 8.56 -2.12
N SER A 112 6.03 8.73 -3.00
CA SER A 112 5.88 9.35 -4.31
C SER A 112 6.82 8.62 -5.27
N ILE A 113 6.51 8.67 -6.56
CA ILE A 113 7.34 8.11 -7.60
C ILE A 113 7.32 9.09 -8.78
N SER A 114 8.48 9.31 -9.40
CA SER A 114 8.58 10.18 -10.56
C SER A 114 8.04 9.48 -11.81
N ASP A 115 7.72 10.25 -12.87
CA ASP A 115 7.36 9.66 -14.17
C ASP A 115 8.56 8.91 -14.81
N GLU A 116 9.78 9.29 -14.46
CA GLU A 116 11.04 8.67 -14.88
C GLU A 116 11.53 7.55 -13.93
N PHE A 117 10.60 6.80 -13.33
CA PHE A 117 10.90 5.75 -12.35
C PHE A 117 11.83 4.63 -12.86
N THR A 118 12.67 4.10 -11.97
CA THR A 118 13.46 2.88 -12.17
C THR A 118 12.88 1.68 -11.41
N SER A 119 13.47 0.50 -11.60
CA SER A 119 13.17 -0.66 -10.76
C SER A 119 13.57 -0.43 -9.30
N GLU A 120 14.66 0.31 -9.03
CA GLU A 120 15.08 0.62 -7.66
C GLU A 120 14.10 1.57 -6.96
N ASP A 121 13.53 2.55 -7.69
CA ASP A 121 12.49 3.42 -7.14
C ASP A 121 11.27 2.63 -6.67
N ILE A 122 10.87 1.64 -7.48
CA ILE A 122 9.77 0.74 -7.14
C ILE A 122 10.10 -0.08 -5.88
N ASP A 123 11.32 -0.61 -5.77
CA ASP A 123 11.75 -1.35 -4.58
C ASP A 123 11.73 -0.47 -3.32
N GLY A 124 12.16 0.78 -3.43
CA GLY A 124 12.10 1.75 -2.33
C GLY A 124 10.66 2.01 -1.87
N VAL A 125 9.70 2.09 -2.79
CA VAL A 125 8.28 2.23 -2.45
C VAL A 125 7.73 0.95 -1.82
N VAL A 126 8.05 -0.23 -2.36
CA VAL A 126 7.61 -1.52 -1.81
C VAL A 126 8.12 -1.71 -0.38
N ALA A 127 9.38 -1.39 -0.11
CA ALA A 127 9.94 -1.46 1.24
C ALA A 127 9.22 -0.53 2.24
N LYS A 128 8.83 0.68 1.80
CA LYS A 128 7.98 1.58 2.62
C LYS A 128 6.61 0.98 2.89
N ILE A 129 5.99 0.32 1.90
CA ILE A 129 4.72 -0.37 2.08
C ILE A 129 4.85 -1.50 3.10
N GLU A 130 5.89 -2.32 3.00
CA GLU A 130 6.14 -3.43 3.94
C GLU A 130 6.34 -2.91 5.38
N ASN A 131 7.09 -1.83 5.55
CA ASN A 131 7.24 -1.16 6.85
C ASN A 131 5.89 -0.68 7.41
N ALA A 132 5.06 -0.04 6.58
CA ALA A 132 3.72 0.37 6.97
C ALA A 132 2.82 -0.81 7.36
N ILE A 133 2.92 -1.96 6.66
CA ILE A 133 2.19 -3.18 6.99
C ILE A 133 2.62 -3.72 8.36
N MET A 134 3.92 -3.83 8.63
CA MET A 134 4.43 -4.30 9.93
C MET A 134 3.88 -3.45 11.08
N LYS A 135 3.91 -2.12 10.95
CA LYS A 135 3.36 -1.20 11.96
C LYS A 135 1.85 -1.36 12.13
N LEU A 136 1.10 -1.65 11.06
CA LEU A 136 -0.33 -1.94 11.15
C LEU A 136 -0.63 -3.29 11.83
N GLU A 137 0.25 -4.28 11.70
CA GLU A 137 0.14 -5.56 12.42
C GLU A 137 0.35 -5.37 13.92
N GLU A 138 1.26 -4.49 14.33
CA GLU A 138 1.41 -4.10 15.73
C GLU A 138 0.15 -3.41 16.27
N VAL A 139 -0.46 -2.51 15.48
CA VAL A 139 -1.74 -1.88 15.84
C VAL A 139 -2.85 -2.92 16.00
N GLU A 140 -2.93 -3.89 15.10
CA GLU A 140 -3.87 -5.00 15.19
C GLU A 140 -3.67 -5.84 16.46
N GLY A 141 -2.40 -6.12 16.81
CA GLY A 141 -2.03 -6.82 18.04
C GLY A 141 -2.53 -6.09 19.27
N ILE A 142 -2.31 -4.77 19.36
CA ILE A 142 -2.82 -3.94 20.46
C ILE A 142 -4.34 -4.03 20.54
N ILE A 143 -5.06 -3.81 19.42
CA ILE A 143 -6.54 -3.88 19.39
C ILE A 143 -7.03 -5.25 19.89
N SER A 144 -6.36 -6.33 19.50
CA SER A 144 -6.73 -7.70 19.84
C SER A 144 -6.50 -8.03 21.33
N SER A 145 -5.39 -7.58 21.90
CA SER A 145 -5.09 -7.76 23.33
C SER A 145 -6.13 -7.10 24.22
N TYR A 146 -6.50 -5.84 23.94
CA TYR A 146 -7.50 -5.12 24.74
C TYR A 146 -8.92 -5.66 24.56
N SER A 147 -9.23 -6.25 23.40
CA SER A 147 -10.53 -6.88 23.13
C SER A 147 -10.69 -8.26 23.77
N SER A 148 -9.61 -8.83 24.29
CA SER A 148 -9.59 -10.13 25.00
C SER A 148 -9.57 -9.98 26.53
N SER A 149 -9.29 -8.77 27.02
CA SER A 149 -9.30 -8.42 28.45
C SER A 149 -10.64 -7.82 28.93
N LEU A 150 -11.64 -7.74 28.04
CA LEU A 150 -13.02 -7.29 28.26
C LEU A 150 -13.98 -8.45 28.01
#